data_AF-A0A087VDB9-F1
#
_entry.id   AF-A0A087VDB9-F1
#
_cell.length_a   1.000
_cell.length_b   1.000
_cell.length_c   1.000
_cell.angle_alpha   90.00
_cell.angle_beta   90.00
_cell.angle_gamma   90.00
#
_symmetry.space_group_name_H-M   'P 1'
#
loop_
_entity.id
_entity.type
_entity.pdbx_description
1 polymer ?
#
loop_
_entity_poly.entity_id
_entity_poly.type
_entity_poly.pdbx_seq_one_letter_code
_entity_poly.pdbx_strand_id
1 'polypeptide(L)'
;LQTRGRYKSKLHSVTDYFVSLTVEQKYELADRELTELRDEIQRMNKDSEQTLKNLEAVIEEAEVWWTDVKKAISDFEKDIISTISSKKGSIVSSEKLLRYMEEKNRQRDLLREKLRFKNYLLKGYKKKLQQQLTQKEQMGETLCEVRLQQLQVRNAQYQKKIDKKNQELLQLKLTSGKTVQVLNLYKRKLQDAMATSMSLTKDISQRKELLAKMEREAALVEEQRAKAESVNRQLQKQLSDCSVPPVLSYVQKKMAVTGLRNSLKAWERKVAVAEMSLQSYCRAWNQVKMSGNQH
;
A
#
# COMPACT_ATOMS: atom_id res chain seq x y z
N LEU A 1 102.01 17.77 -5.93
CA LEU A 1 101.43 18.86 -6.74
C LEU A 1 100.42 18.18 -7.68
N GLN A 2 99.10 18.34 -7.64
CA GLN A 2 98.22 19.42 -7.21
C GLN A 2 96.90 18.85 -6.69
N THR A 3 96.43 19.41 -5.59
CA THR A 3 95.06 19.30 -5.05
C THR A 3 94.13 20.30 -5.74
N ARG A 4 92.99 19.86 -6.27
CA ARG A 4 91.78 20.65 -6.59
C ARG A 4 90.73 19.68 -7.17
N GLY A 5 89.45 19.69 -6.84
CA GLY A 5 88.65 20.57 -6.00
C GLY A 5 87.31 19.88 -5.72
N ARG A 6 86.77 20.19 -4.55
CA ARG A 6 85.56 19.65 -3.95
C ARG A 6 84.34 20.23 -4.67
N TYR A 7 83.69 19.48 -5.56
CA TYR A 7 82.35 19.82 -6.06
C TYR A 7 81.30 19.11 -5.21
N LYS A 8 80.67 19.89 -4.32
CA LYS A 8 79.42 19.50 -3.66
C LYS A 8 78.29 19.61 -4.70
N SER A 9 77.90 18.50 -5.32
CA SER A 9 76.58 18.39 -5.94
C SER A 9 75.59 18.01 -4.84
N LYS A 10 74.63 18.91 -4.59
CA LYS A 10 73.43 18.62 -3.81
C LYS A 10 72.76 17.39 -4.44
N LEU A 11 72.82 16.26 -3.75
CA LEU A 11 71.88 15.17 -3.95
C LEU A 11 70.51 15.76 -3.65
N HIS A 12 69.83 16.18 -4.70
CA HIS A 12 68.41 16.43 -4.65
C HIS A 12 67.81 15.07 -4.27
N SER A 13 67.25 15.00 -3.06
CA SER A 13 66.36 13.93 -2.66
C SER A 13 65.14 14.02 -3.56
N VAL A 14 65.26 13.51 -4.78
CA VAL A 14 64.11 13.01 -5.50
C VAL A 14 63.73 11.80 -4.68
N THR A 15 62.80 12.02 -3.77
CA THR A 15 62.03 10.97 -3.14
C THR A 15 61.65 10.02 -4.26
N ASP A 16 62.30 8.85 -4.31
CA ASP A 16 61.76 7.66 -4.96
C ASP A 16 60.43 7.42 -4.25
N TYR A 17 59.40 8.16 -4.66
CA TYR A 17 58.04 7.73 -4.58
C TYR A 17 58.02 6.51 -5.49
N PHE A 18 58.40 5.35 -4.94
CA PHE A 18 57.94 4.08 -5.43
C PHE A 18 56.44 4.27 -5.59
N VAL A 19 55.98 4.42 -6.83
CA VAL A 19 54.57 4.44 -7.17
C VAL A 19 54.10 3.04 -6.80
N SER A 20 53.65 2.90 -5.55
CA SER A 20 53.15 1.64 -5.04
C SER A 20 51.92 1.31 -5.87
N LEU A 21 51.92 0.15 -6.52
CA LEU A 21 50.77 -0.34 -7.27
C LEU A 21 49.51 -0.16 -6.42
N THR A 22 48.46 0.36 -7.04
CA THR A 22 47.16 0.48 -6.39
C THR A 22 46.65 -0.90 -6.00
N VAL A 23 45.76 -0.98 -5.01
CA VAL A 23 45.17 -2.26 -4.59
C VAL A 23 44.52 -2.97 -5.79
N GLU A 24 43.89 -2.21 -6.68
CA GLU A 24 43.30 -2.72 -7.92
C GLU A 24 44.35 -3.35 -8.85
N GLN A 25 45.46 -2.66 -9.11
CA GLN A 25 46.54 -3.19 -9.95
C GLN A 25 47.21 -4.42 -9.34
N LYS A 26 47.31 -4.49 -8.00
CA LYS A 26 47.80 -5.67 -7.29
C LYS A 26 46.83 -6.84 -7.42
N TYR A 27 45.53 -6.59 -7.35
CA TYR A 27 44.50 -7.60 -7.57
C TYR A 27 44.53 -8.12 -9.01
N GLU A 28 44.59 -7.23 -10.01
CA GLU A 28 44.71 -7.60 -11.42
C GLU A 28 45.97 -8.43 -11.71
N LEU A 29 47.11 -8.05 -11.11
CA LEU A 29 48.35 -8.82 -11.24
C LEU A 29 48.20 -10.19 -10.57
N ALA A 30 47.63 -10.27 -9.36
CA ALA A 30 47.41 -11.53 -8.67
C ALA A 30 46.44 -12.46 -9.42
N ASP A 31 45.38 -11.91 -10.02
CA ASP A 31 44.41 -12.67 -10.83
C ASP A 31 45.04 -13.20 -12.13
N ARG A 32 45.89 -12.39 -12.78
CA ARG A 32 46.67 -12.81 -13.94
C ARG A 32 47.63 -13.94 -13.58
N GLU A 33 48.44 -13.77 -12.54
CA GLU A 33 49.37 -14.80 -12.05
C GLU A 33 48.63 -16.09 -11.67
N LEU A 34 47.46 -15.98 -11.01
CA LEU A 34 46.62 -17.14 -10.71
C LEU A 34 46.14 -17.86 -11.97
N THR A 35 45.79 -17.12 -13.01
CA THR A 35 45.35 -17.68 -14.30
C THR A 35 46.52 -18.36 -15.01
N GLU A 36 47.68 -17.71 -15.06
CA GLU A 36 48.90 -18.26 -15.68
C GLU A 36 49.38 -19.55 -14.98
N LEU A 37 49.38 -19.56 -13.64
CA LEU A 37 49.70 -20.75 -12.85
C LEU A 37 48.69 -21.89 -13.05
N ARG A 38 47.40 -21.57 -13.16
CA ARG A 38 46.37 -22.58 -13.47
C ARG A 38 46.59 -23.19 -14.84
N ASP A 39 46.89 -22.37 -15.85
CA ASP A 39 47.18 -22.85 -17.19
C ASP A 39 48.46 -23.69 -17.23
N GLU A 40 49.50 -23.30 -16.47
CA GLU A 40 50.73 -24.08 -16.34
C GLU A 40 50.50 -25.44 -15.68
N ILE A 41 49.74 -25.49 -14.58
CA ILE A 41 49.35 -26.74 -13.92
C ILE A 41 48.59 -27.65 -14.89
N GLN A 42 47.65 -27.09 -15.67
CA GLN A 42 46.90 -27.88 -16.65
C GLN A 42 47.79 -28.43 -17.76
N ARG A 43 48.72 -27.62 -18.30
CA ARG A 43 49.70 -28.08 -19.29
C ARG A 43 50.57 -29.19 -18.71
N MET A 44 51.15 -28.97 -17.54
CA MET A 44 52.01 -29.96 -16.86
C MET A 44 51.26 -31.27 -16.60
N ASN A 45 50.01 -31.20 -16.13
CA ASN A 45 49.17 -32.39 -15.94
C ASN A 45 48.96 -33.14 -17.26
N LYS A 46 48.60 -32.45 -18.34
CA LYS A 46 48.39 -33.08 -19.65
C LYS A 46 49.66 -33.75 -20.18
N ASP A 47 50.81 -33.08 -20.04
CA ASP A 47 52.10 -33.61 -20.49
C ASP A 47 52.54 -34.82 -19.66
N SER A 48 52.33 -34.76 -18.33
CA SER A 48 52.59 -35.89 -17.42
C SER A 48 51.71 -37.09 -17.74
N GLU A 49 50.42 -36.89 -18.00
CA GLU A 49 49.47 -37.94 -18.33
C GLU A 49 49.81 -38.59 -19.69
N GLN A 50 50.18 -37.79 -20.67
CA GLN A 50 50.66 -38.31 -21.97
C GLN A 50 51.95 -39.11 -21.81
N THR A 51 52.88 -38.63 -20.98
CA THR A 51 54.14 -39.32 -20.70
C THR A 51 53.89 -40.65 -19.99
N LEU A 52 53.02 -40.66 -18.98
CA LEU A 52 52.63 -41.85 -18.23
C LEU A 52 52.02 -42.91 -19.18
N LYS A 53 51.06 -42.52 -20.01
CA LYS A 53 50.44 -43.41 -21.01
C LYS A 53 51.47 -43.98 -22.00
N ASN A 54 52.46 -43.18 -22.41
CA ASN A 54 53.53 -43.65 -23.28
C ASN A 54 54.42 -44.67 -22.58
N LEU A 55 54.77 -44.44 -21.32
CA LEU A 55 55.59 -45.37 -20.52
C LEU A 55 54.84 -46.68 -20.26
N GLU A 56 53.55 -46.63 -19.93
CA GLU A 56 52.70 -47.82 -19.79
C GLU A 56 52.70 -48.64 -21.08
N ALA A 57 52.48 -48.00 -22.23
CA ALA A 57 52.50 -48.68 -23.53
C ALA A 57 53.87 -49.34 -23.84
N VAL A 58 54.98 -48.69 -23.47
CA VAL A 58 56.33 -49.25 -23.65
C VAL A 58 56.56 -50.45 -22.72
N ILE A 59 56.07 -50.40 -21.47
CA ILE A 59 56.17 -51.52 -20.53
C ILE A 59 55.36 -52.72 -21.06
N GLU A 60 54.11 -52.50 -21.48
CA GLU A 60 53.27 -53.55 -22.05
C GLU A 60 53.92 -54.18 -23.30
N GLU A 61 54.50 -53.36 -24.19
CA GLU A 61 55.24 -53.87 -25.35
C GLU A 61 56.44 -54.72 -24.90
N ALA A 62 57.25 -54.23 -23.96
CA ALA A 62 58.41 -54.95 -23.45
C ALA A 62 58.03 -56.29 -22.81
N GLU A 63 56.93 -56.35 -22.06
CA GLU A 63 56.40 -57.59 -21.47
C GLU A 63 56.00 -58.60 -22.54
N VAL A 64 55.27 -58.17 -23.59
CA VAL A 64 54.92 -59.04 -24.71
C VAL A 64 56.18 -59.56 -25.40
N TRP A 65 57.13 -58.68 -25.71
CA TRP A 65 58.42 -59.05 -26.31
C TRP A 65 59.18 -60.05 -25.45
N TRP A 66 59.23 -59.85 -24.14
CA TRP A 66 59.90 -60.76 -23.22
C TRP A 66 59.29 -62.16 -23.25
N THR A 67 57.96 -62.26 -23.24
CA THR A 67 57.27 -63.55 -23.33
C THR A 67 57.51 -64.24 -24.67
N ASP A 68 57.53 -63.51 -25.78
CA ASP A 68 57.79 -64.03 -27.11
C ASP A 68 59.24 -64.53 -27.26
N VAL A 69 60.22 -63.78 -26.74
CA VAL A 69 61.64 -64.18 -26.74
C VAL A 69 61.84 -65.45 -25.91
N LYS A 70 61.26 -65.51 -24.71
CA LYS A 70 61.35 -66.70 -23.84
C LYS A 70 60.78 -67.93 -24.54
N LYS A 71 59.64 -67.78 -25.23
CA LYS A 71 59.04 -68.85 -26.02
C LYS A 71 59.93 -69.22 -27.21
N ALA A 72 60.49 -68.24 -27.94
CA ALA A 72 61.39 -68.50 -29.06
C ALA A 72 62.66 -69.26 -28.64
N ILE A 73 63.22 -68.96 -27.48
CA ILE A 73 64.35 -69.70 -26.89
C ILE A 73 63.94 -71.14 -26.60
N SER A 74 62.82 -71.34 -25.90
CA SER A 74 62.32 -72.70 -25.58
C SER A 74 62.00 -73.52 -26.82
N ASP A 75 61.39 -72.91 -27.84
CA ASP A 75 61.08 -73.54 -29.13
C ASP A 75 62.39 -73.93 -29.86
N PHE A 76 63.40 -73.05 -29.85
CA PHE A 76 64.70 -73.32 -30.47
C PHE A 76 65.45 -74.46 -29.76
N GLU A 77 65.50 -74.46 -28.43
CA GLU A 77 66.10 -75.53 -27.64
C GLU A 77 65.44 -76.89 -27.96
N LYS A 78 64.11 -76.91 -28.02
CA LYS A 78 63.34 -78.11 -28.34
C LYS A 78 63.54 -78.56 -29.79
N ASP A 79 63.35 -77.69 -30.77
CA ASP A 79 63.26 -78.09 -32.17
C ASP A 79 64.64 -78.29 -32.83
N ILE A 80 65.65 -77.57 -32.35
CA ILE A 80 67.00 -77.52 -32.92
C ILE A 80 68.01 -78.21 -32.01
N ILE A 81 68.20 -77.73 -30.78
CA ILE A 81 69.28 -78.23 -29.90
C ILE A 81 69.05 -79.69 -29.54
N SER A 82 67.85 -80.06 -29.11
CA SER A 82 67.54 -81.45 -28.73
C SER A 82 67.66 -82.43 -29.90
N THR A 83 67.33 -81.99 -31.12
CA THR A 83 67.35 -82.85 -32.31
C THR A 83 68.75 -83.00 -32.91
N ILE A 84 69.57 -81.95 -32.87
CA ILE A 84 70.91 -81.93 -33.49
C ILE A 84 71.98 -82.54 -32.56
N SER A 85 71.69 -82.66 -31.26
CA SER A 85 72.57 -83.22 -30.22
C SER A 85 73.23 -84.57 -30.59
N SER A 86 72.54 -85.43 -31.36
CA SER A 86 73.05 -86.76 -31.74
C SER A 86 73.93 -86.81 -33.00
N LYS A 87 73.96 -85.75 -33.83
CA LYS A 87 74.71 -85.69 -35.12
C LYS A 87 75.35 -84.32 -35.33
N LYS A 88 76.14 -83.88 -34.36
CA LYS A 88 76.84 -82.59 -34.41
C LYS A 88 77.84 -82.57 -35.58
N GLY A 89 77.71 -81.60 -36.49
CA GLY A 89 78.57 -81.44 -37.67
C GLY A 89 78.07 -82.09 -38.97
N SER A 90 76.89 -82.75 -38.97
CA SER A 90 76.29 -83.29 -40.20
C SER A 90 75.65 -82.20 -41.08
N ILE A 91 75.74 -82.34 -42.41
CA ILE A 91 75.03 -81.49 -43.40
C ILE A 91 73.52 -81.42 -43.11
N VAL A 92 72.93 -82.53 -42.64
CA VAL A 92 71.51 -82.63 -42.28
C VAL A 92 71.15 -81.69 -41.11
N SER A 93 72.10 -81.44 -40.19
CA SER A 93 71.91 -80.54 -39.05
C SER A 93 71.88 -79.08 -39.48
N SER A 94 72.74 -78.69 -40.44
CA SER A 94 72.76 -77.34 -41.01
C SER A 94 71.51 -77.04 -41.85
N GLU A 95 71.03 -78.01 -42.64
CA GLU A 95 69.82 -77.86 -43.44
C GLU A 95 68.56 -77.73 -42.56
N LYS A 96 68.51 -78.43 -41.43
CA LYS A 96 67.40 -78.29 -40.46
C LYS A 96 67.39 -76.90 -39.83
N LEU A 97 68.56 -76.36 -39.47
CA LEU A 97 68.69 -75.00 -38.94
C LEU A 97 68.23 -73.96 -39.96
N LEU A 98 68.63 -74.10 -41.22
CA LEU A 98 68.23 -73.20 -42.30
C LEU A 98 66.71 -73.18 -42.49
N ARG A 99 66.07 -74.35 -42.59
CA ARG A 99 64.60 -74.47 -42.72
C ARG A 99 63.86 -73.85 -41.53
N TYR A 100 64.37 -74.01 -40.32
CA TYR A 100 63.80 -73.37 -39.13
C TYR A 100 63.88 -71.84 -39.21
N MET A 101 65.03 -71.30 -39.62
CA MET A 101 65.20 -69.86 -39.80
C MET A 101 64.27 -69.30 -40.89
N GLU A 102 64.14 -69.99 -42.02
CA GLU A 102 63.22 -69.62 -43.11
C GLU A 102 61.75 -69.60 -42.64
N GLU A 103 61.31 -70.64 -41.93
CA GLU A 103 59.95 -70.71 -41.40
C GLU A 103 59.67 -69.60 -40.37
N LYS A 104 60.61 -69.35 -39.44
CA LYS A 104 60.46 -68.26 -38.46
C LYS A 104 60.45 -66.88 -39.13
N ASN A 105 61.26 -66.67 -40.17
CA ASN A 105 61.23 -65.44 -40.96
C ASN A 105 59.87 -65.26 -41.65
N ARG A 106 59.34 -66.33 -42.27
CA ARG A 106 58.01 -66.32 -42.90
C ARG A 106 56.89 -65.99 -41.91
N GLN A 107 56.92 -66.58 -40.71
CA GLN A 107 55.94 -66.29 -39.65
C GLN A 107 56.01 -64.83 -39.18
N ARG A 108 57.23 -64.29 -39.01
CA ARG A 108 57.44 -62.89 -38.62
C ARG A 108 56.90 -61.93 -39.69
N ASP A 109 57.10 -62.23 -40.97
CA ASP A 109 56.58 -61.40 -42.06
C ASP A 109 55.05 -61.43 -42.11
N LEU A 110 54.43 -62.61 -41.89
CA LEU A 110 52.97 -62.73 -41.80
C LEU A 110 52.38 -61.91 -40.65
N LEU A 111 53.04 -61.95 -39.48
CA LEU A 111 52.65 -61.16 -38.31
C LEU A 111 52.80 -59.65 -38.58
N ARG A 112 53.87 -59.23 -39.25
CA ARG A 112 54.11 -57.84 -39.63
C ARG A 112 52.96 -57.31 -40.49
N GLU A 113 52.56 -58.05 -41.52
CA GLU A 113 51.45 -57.64 -42.39
C GLU A 113 50.12 -57.59 -41.64
N LYS A 114 49.85 -58.56 -40.75
CA LYS A 114 48.67 -58.54 -39.87
C LYS A 114 48.64 -57.30 -38.97
N LEU A 115 49.77 -56.93 -38.36
CA LEU A 115 49.88 -55.75 -37.50
C LEU A 115 49.74 -54.45 -38.30
N ARG A 116 50.35 -54.37 -39.49
CA ARG A 116 50.18 -53.22 -40.40
C ARG A 116 48.71 -52.99 -40.77
N PHE A 117 48.00 -54.05 -41.14
CA PHE A 117 46.58 -53.98 -41.46
C PHE A 117 45.74 -53.51 -40.26
N LYS A 118 45.98 -54.07 -39.07
CA LYS A 118 45.32 -53.62 -37.83
C LYS A 118 45.61 -52.14 -37.53
N ASN A 119 46.86 -51.70 -37.66
CA ASN A 119 47.24 -50.31 -37.42
C ASN A 119 46.53 -49.35 -38.38
N TYR A 120 46.42 -49.72 -39.66
CA TYR A 120 45.67 -48.95 -40.65
C TYR A 120 44.19 -48.79 -40.27
N LEU A 121 43.53 -49.88 -39.89
CA LEU A 121 42.13 -49.86 -39.45
C LEU A 121 41.93 -49.00 -38.20
N LEU A 122 42.79 -49.16 -37.19
CA LEU A 122 42.72 -48.39 -35.95
C LEU A 122 42.96 -46.89 -36.17
N LYS A 123 43.89 -46.52 -37.07
CA LYS A 123 44.09 -45.12 -37.47
C LYS A 123 42.85 -44.52 -38.13
N GLY A 124 42.18 -45.28 -39.01
CA GLY A 124 40.92 -44.87 -39.62
C GLY A 124 39.82 -44.66 -38.58
N TYR A 125 39.67 -45.60 -37.65
CA TYR A 125 38.68 -45.51 -36.57
C TYR A 125 38.94 -44.33 -35.63
N LYS A 126 40.20 -44.12 -35.22
CA LYS A 126 40.61 -42.95 -34.42
C LYS A 126 40.22 -41.64 -35.10
N LYS A 127 40.50 -41.50 -36.40
CA LYS A 127 40.17 -40.29 -37.17
C LYS A 127 38.66 -40.04 -37.21
N LYS A 128 37.86 -41.11 -37.39
CA LYS A 128 36.40 -41.02 -37.38
C LYS A 128 35.85 -40.58 -36.03
N LEU A 129 36.36 -41.14 -34.93
CA LEU A 129 35.98 -40.74 -33.58
C LEU A 129 36.37 -39.29 -33.27
N GLN A 130 37.57 -38.87 -33.66
CA GLN A 130 38.01 -37.48 -33.50
C GLN A 130 37.08 -36.50 -34.24
N GLN A 131 36.68 -36.83 -35.47
CA GLN A 131 35.73 -36.01 -36.24
C GLN A 131 34.35 -35.92 -35.54
N GLN A 132 33.84 -37.04 -35.03
CA GLN A 132 32.58 -37.04 -34.29
C GLN A 132 32.65 -36.19 -33.01
N LEU A 133 33.76 -36.28 -32.28
CA LEU A 133 33.98 -35.47 -31.08
C LEU A 133 33.96 -33.98 -31.42
N THR A 134 34.74 -33.55 -32.42
CA THR A 134 34.78 -32.14 -32.84
C THR A 134 33.42 -31.62 -33.32
N GLN A 135 32.63 -32.45 -34.03
CA GLN A 135 31.29 -32.08 -34.46
C GLN A 135 30.33 -31.92 -33.27
N LYS A 136 30.44 -32.80 -32.26
CA LYS A 136 29.60 -32.74 -31.06
C LYS A 136 29.93 -31.53 -30.19
N GLU A 137 31.21 -31.19 -30.05
CA GLU A 137 31.66 -30.00 -29.33
C GLU A 137 31.13 -28.72 -29.99
N GLN A 138 31.35 -28.56 -31.31
CA GLN A 138 30.89 -27.38 -32.06
C GLN A 138 29.36 -27.24 -32.06
N MET A 139 28.64 -28.35 -32.25
CA MET A 139 27.17 -28.36 -32.25
C MET A 139 26.61 -28.10 -30.86
N GLY A 140 27.28 -28.60 -29.81
CA GLY A 140 26.92 -28.38 -28.42
C GLY A 140 27.05 -26.91 -28.01
N GLU A 141 28.19 -26.29 -28.31
CA GLU A 141 28.44 -24.87 -28.01
C GLU A 141 27.44 -23.96 -28.71
N THR A 142 27.22 -24.17 -30.01
CA THR A 142 26.29 -23.33 -30.81
C THR A 142 24.85 -23.43 -30.30
N LEU A 143 24.38 -24.65 -29.99
CA LEU A 143 23.02 -24.85 -29.46
C LEU A 143 22.85 -24.26 -28.05
N CYS A 144 23.87 -24.38 -27.21
CA CYS A 144 23.88 -23.78 -25.87
C CYS A 144 23.84 -22.26 -25.96
N GLU A 145 24.64 -21.65 -26.84
CA GLU A 145 24.69 -20.20 -27.02
C GLU A 145 23.36 -19.64 -27.54
N VAL A 146 22.78 -20.23 -28.60
CA VAL A 146 21.48 -19.81 -29.13
C VAL A 146 20.38 -19.94 -28.07
N ARG A 147 20.38 -21.03 -27.29
CA ARG A 147 19.39 -21.22 -26.22
C ARG A 147 19.57 -20.20 -25.09
N LEU A 148 20.80 -19.85 -24.74
CA LEU A 148 21.10 -18.80 -23.77
C LEU A 148 20.60 -17.43 -24.27
N GLN A 149 20.87 -17.07 -25.52
CA GLN A 149 20.39 -15.83 -26.12
C GLN A 149 18.86 -15.78 -26.17
N GLN A 150 18.19 -16.89 -26.53
CA GLN A 150 16.73 -16.97 -26.50
C GLN A 150 16.16 -16.75 -25.09
N LEU A 151 16.79 -17.32 -24.06
CA LEU A 151 16.39 -17.11 -22.67
C LEU A 151 16.59 -15.66 -22.25
N GLN A 152 17.71 -15.03 -22.62
CA GLN A 152 17.97 -13.61 -22.33
C GLN A 152 16.92 -12.71 -22.98
N VAL A 153 16.60 -12.93 -24.26
CA VAL A 153 15.55 -12.18 -24.98
C VAL A 153 14.20 -12.35 -24.30
N ARG A 154 13.82 -13.58 -23.95
CA ARG A 154 12.54 -13.87 -23.29
C ARG A 154 12.47 -13.21 -21.90
N ASN A 155 13.56 -13.25 -21.14
CA ASN A 155 13.64 -12.61 -19.83
C ASN A 155 13.48 -11.09 -19.96
N ALA A 156 14.22 -10.46 -20.89
CA ALA A 156 14.08 -9.03 -21.17
C ALA A 156 12.66 -8.63 -21.59
N GLN A 157 11.96 -9.47 -22.36
CA GLN A 157 10.55 -9.25 -22.72
C GLN A 157 9.62 -9.33 -21.51
N TYR A 158 9.82 -10.32 -20.62
CA TYR A 158 9.03 -10.42 -19.39
C TYR A 158 9.27 -9.25 -18.44
N GLN A 159 10.52 -8.81 -18.30
CA GLN A 159 10.86 -7.66 -17.48
C GLN A 159 10.12 -6.40 -17.95
N LYS A 160 10.16 -6.11 -19.27
CA LYS A 160 9.38 -4.99 -19.85
C LYS A 160 7.87 -5.10 -19.58
N LYS A 161 7.32 -6.32 -19.64
CA LYS A 161 5.90 -6.56 -19.37
C LYS A 161 5.56 -6.34 -17.89
N ILE A 162 6.43 -6.77 -16.98
CA ILE A 162 6.31 -6.53 -15.53
C ILE A 162 6.36 -5.03 -15.25
N ASP A 163 7.32 -4.32 -15.84
CA ASP A 163 7.48 -2.87 -15.62
C ASP A 163 6.24 -2.10 -16.11
N LYS A 164 5.71 -2.44 -17.30
CA LYS A 164 4.45 -1.86 -17.79
C LYS A 164 3.28 -2.12 -16.84
N LYS A 165 3.16 -3.34 -16.32
CA LYS A 165 2.10 -3.71 -15.37
C LYS A 165 2.24 -2.99 -14.03
N ASN A 166 3.46 -2.78 -13.55
CA ASN A 166 3.73 -2.02 -12.35
C ASN A 166 3.37 -0.54 -12.51
N GLN A 167 3.65 0.05 -13.69
CA GLN A 167 3.23 1.41 -14.01
C GLN A 167 1.70 1.54 -14.06
N GLU A 168 1.00 0.60 -14.73
CA GLU A 168 -0.47 0.53 -14.75
C GLU A 168 -1.05 0.45 -13.32
N LEU A 169 -0.47 -0.42 -12.48
CA LEU A 169 -0.89 -0.58 -11.08
C LEU A 169 -0.68 0.70 -10.26
N LEU A 170 0.45 1.39 -10.45
CA LEU A 170 0.73 2.64 -9.76
C LEU A 170 -0.31 3.73 -10.12
N GLN A 171 -0.64 3.86 -11.41
CA GLN A 171 -1.65 4.82 -11.86
C GLN A 171 -3.04 4.50 -11.28
N LEU A 172 -3.41 3.23 -11.24
CA LEU A 172 -4.67 2.79 -10.63
C LEU A 172 -4.70 3.07 -9.11
N LYS A 173 -3.60 2.84 -8.39
CA LYS A 173 -3.50 3.17 -6.96
C LYS A 173 -3.67 4.68 -6.71
N LEU A 174 -3.01 5.52 -7.50
CA LEU A 174 -3.14 6.98 -7.38
C LEU A 174 -4.58 7.43 -7.66
N THR A 175 -5.20 6.89 -8.70
CA THR A 175 -6.59 7.22 -9.06
C THR A 175 -7.56 6.75 -7.98
N SER A 176 -7.41 5.53 -7.48
CA SER A 176 -8.20 4.98 -6.37
C SER A 176 -8.08 5.85 -5.12
N GLY A 177 -6.86 6.26 -4.75
CA GLY A 177 -6.62 7.17 -3.63
C GLY A 177 -7.33 8.51 -3.79
N LYS A 178 -7.25 9.14 -4.97
CA LYS A 178 -7.98 10.38 -5.28
C LYS A 178 -9.50 10.18 -5.18
N THR A 179 -10.03 9.09 -5.73
CA THR A 179 -11.46 8.77 -5.66
C THR A 179 -11.94 8.61 -4.21
N VAL A 180 -11.17 7.93 -3.35
CA VAL A 180 -11.48 7.78 -1.93
C VAL A 180 -11.47 9.13 -1.21
N GLN A 181 -10.51 10.01 -1.51
CA GLN A 181 -10.48 11.37 -0.93
C GLN A 181 -11.73 12.17 -1.32
N VAL A 182 -12.12 12.14 -2.59
CA VAL A 182 -13.33 12.80 -3.09
C VAL A 182 -14.58 12.21 -2.44
N LEU A 183 -14.68 10.89 -2.34
CA LEU A 183 -15.80 10.20 -1.68
C LEU A 183 -15.93 10.64 -0.21
N ASN A 184 -14.82 10.69 0.53
CA ASN A 184 -14.81 11.12 1.93
C ASN A 184 -15.16 12.61 2.09
N LEU A 185 -14.82 13.46 1.11
CA LEU A 185 -15.26 14.85 1.09
C LEU A 185 -16.79 14.94 0.95
N TYR A 186 -17.37 14.24 -0.02
CA TYR A 186 -18.82 14.26 -0.23
C TYR A 186 -19.60 13.60 0.92
N LYS A 187 -19.05 12.54 1.52
CA LYS A 187 -19.63 11.92 2.73
C LYS A 187 -19.74 12.92 3.88
N ARG A 188 -18.69 13.72 4.13
CA ARG A 188 -18.72 14.78 5.16
C ARG A 188 -19.74 15.86 4.82
N LYS A 189 -19.73 16.39 3.59
CA LYS A 189 -20.72 17.38 3.15
C LYS A 189 -22.16 16.90 3.33
N LEU A 190 -22.42 15.62 3.04
CA LEU A 190 -23.73 15.02 3.23
C LEU A 190 -24.11 14.92 4.71
N GLN A 191 -23.18 14.50 5.57
CA GLN A 191 -23.40 14.45 7.02
C GLN A 191 -23.69 15.84 7.59
N ASP A 192 -22.95 16.86 7.18
CA ASP A 192 -23.16 18.25 7.60
C ASP A 192 -24.55 18.74 7.15
N ALA A 193 -24.92 18.51 5.89
CA ALA A 193 -26.23 18.88 5.36
C ALA A 193 -27.39 18.13 6.04
N MET A 194 -27.17 16.87 6.43
CA MET A 194 -28.16 16.09 7.16
C MET A 194 -28.33 16.63 8.59
N ALA A 195 -27.23 16.97 9.27
CA ALA A 195 -27.26 17.56 10.60
C ALA A 195 -27.98 18.93 10.61
N THR A 196 -27.70 19.78 9.62
CA THR A 196 -28.40 21.07 9.48
C THR A 196 -29.88 20.89 9.18
N SER A 197 -30.24 19.96 8.29
CA SER A 197 -31.64 19.60 8.00
C SER A 197 -32.39 19.13 9.24
N MET A 198 -31.77 18.27 10.05
CA MET A 198 -32.34 17.80 11.32
C MET A 198 -32.54 18.96 12.31
N SER A 199 -31.55 19.85 12.44
CA SER A 199 -31.66 21.04 13.28
C SER A 199 -32.79 21.97 12.81
N LEU A 200 -32.85 22.26 11.51
CA LEU A 200 -33.91 23.09 10.92
C LEU A 200 -35.29 22.48 11.11
N THR A 201 -35.42 21.16 10.99
CA THR A 201 -36.69 20.46 11.22
C THR A 201 -37.16 20.63 12.67
N LYS A 202 -36.24 20.51 13.63
CA LYS A 202 -36.52 20.76 15.06
C LYS A 202 -36.89 22.23 15.31
N ASP A 203 -36.17 23.15 14.71
CA ASP A 203 -36.44 24.58 14.77
C ASP A 203 -37.83 24.94 14.22
N ILE A 204 -38.22 24.34 13.09
CA ILE A 204 -39.53 24.52 12.48
C ILE A 204 -40.63 23.97 13.39
N SER A 205 -40.45 22.79 14.00
CA SER A 205 -41.46 22.24 14.92
C SER A 205 -41.65 23.11 16.16
N GLN A 206 -40.55 23.60 16.75
CA GLN A 206 -40.59 24.53 17.88
C GLN A 206 -41.28 25.85 17.52
N ARG A 207 -40.94 26.44 16.36
CA ARG A 207 -41.59 27.68 15.89
C ARG A 207 -43.09 27.50 15.63
N LYS A 208 -43.51 26.35 15.08
CA LYS A 208 -44.93 26.03 14.89
C LYS A 208 -45.67 25.92 16.22
N GLU A 209 -45.06 25.32 17.24
CA GLU A 209 -45.67 25.23 18.58
C GLU A 209 -45.83 26.62 19.23
N LEU A 210 -44.80 27.46 19.13
CA LEU A 210 -44.84 28.83 19.64
C LEU A 210 -45.89 29.67 18.91
N LEU A 211 -45.99 29.55 17.59
CA LEU A 211 -46.99 30.24 16.79
C LEU A 211 -48.41 29.83 17.23
N ALA A 212 -48.66 28.54 17.42
CA ALA A 212 -49.95 28.06 17.93
C ALA A 212 -50.26 28.56 19.36
N LYS A 213 -49.24 28.82 20.20
CA LYS A 213 -49.42 29.46 21.52
C LYS A 213 -49.79 30.93 21.37
N MET A 214 -49.07 31.67 20.53
CA MET A 214 -49.33 33.09 20.27
C MET A 214 -50.71 33.31 19.64
N GLU A 215 -51.16 32.46 18.71
CA GLU A 215 -52.49 32.54 18.11
C GLU A 215 -53.60 32.37 19.17
N ARG A 216 -53.42 31.43 20.12
CA ARG A 216 -54.34 31.25 21.24
C ARG A 216 -54.36 32.46 22.17
N GLU A 217 -53.20 33.01 22.50
CA GLU A 217 -53.09 34.22 23.32
C GLU A 217 -53.71 35.44 22.62
N ALA A 218 -53.45 35.63 21.33
CA ALA A 218 -54.03 36.71 20.54
C ALA A 218 -55.56 36.63 20.49
N ALA A 219 -56.12 35.43 20.30
CA ALA A 219 -57.58 35.24 20.33
C ALA A 219 -58.18 35.61 21.70
N LEU A 220 -57.50 35.22 22.79
CA LEU A 220 -57.92 35.56 24.16
C LEU A 220 -57.83 37.07 24.44
N VAL A 221 -56.76 37.71 23.97
CA VAL A 221 -56.58 39.17 24.10
C VAL A 221 -57.65 39.92 23.30
N GLU A 222 -57.98 39.49 22.08
CA GLU A 222 -59.05 40.10 21.28
C GLU A 222 -60.42 39.91 21.94
N GLU A 223 -60.70 38.74 22.55
CA GLU A 223 -61.93 38.53 23.34
C GLU A 223 -62.00 39.48 24.54
N GLN A 224 -60.91 39.61 25.30
CA GLN A 224 -60.82 40.54 26.43
C GLN A 224 -60.97 42.00 25.98
N ARG A 225 -60.32 42.38 24.88
CA ARG A 225 -60.44 43.70 24.27
C ARG A 225 -61.87 43.99 23.85
N ALA A 226 -62.56 43.06 23.20
CA ALA A 226 -63.96 43.21 22.80
C ALA A 226 -64.89 43.41 24.02
N LYS A 227 -64.65 42.67 25.12
CA LYS A 227 -65.36 42.86 26.40
C LYS A 227 -65.08 44.24 27.00
N ALA A 228 -63.82 44.67 27.02
CA ALA A 228 -63.45 45.99 27.54
C ALA A 228 -64.04 47.13 26.69
N GLU A 229 -64.02 47.00 25.36
CA GLU A 229 -64.61 47.98 24.44
C GLU A 229 -66.13 48.07 24.60
N SER A 230 -66.84 46.95 24.82
CA SER A 230 -68.29 46.97 25.05
C SER A 230 -68.66 47.71 26.35
N VAL A 231 -67.92 47.45 27.44
CA VAL A 231 -68.07 48.17 28.71
C VAL A 231 -67.74 49.66 28.55
N ASN A 232 -66.64 49.99 27.86
CA ASN A 232 -66.27 51.38 27.63
C ASN A 232 -67.33 52.14 26.81
N ARG A 233 -67.87 51.52 25.76
CA ARG A 233 -69.01 52.09 24.99
C ARG A 233 -70.23 52.30 25.87
N GLN A 234 -70.53 51.38 26.80
CA GLN A 234 -71.64 51.53 27.74
C GLN A 234 -71.41 52.69 28.70
N LEU A 235 -70.20 52.83 29.26
CA LEU A 235 -69.84 53.95 30.13
C LEU A 235 -69.88 55.29 29.39
N GLN A 236 -69.41 55.35 28.15
CA GLN A 236 -69.51 56.55 27.32
C GLN A 236 -70.97 56.94 27.05
N LYS A 237 -71.85 55.96 26.77
CA LYS A 237 -73.30 56.20 26.66
C LYS A 237 -73.87 56.74 27.96
N GLN A 238 -73.53 56.13 29.10
CA GLN A 238 -73.95 56.63 30.41
C GLN A 238 -73.45 58.04 30.69
N LEU A 239 -72.21 58.38 30.30
CA LEU A 239 -71.68 59.74 30.42
C LEU A 239 -72.39 60.74 29.50
N SER A 240 -72.74 60.35 28.27
CA SER A 240 -73.54 61.21 27.39
C SER A 240 -74.98 61.40 27.87
N ASP A 241 -75.58 60.37 28.47
CA ASP A 241 -76.93 60.43 29.04
C ASP A 241 -76.95 61.22 30.37
N CYS A 242 -75.84 61.19 31.12
CA CYS A 242 -75.67 61.95 32.35
C CYS A 242 -75.21 63.38 32.06
N SER A 243 -76.14 64.21 31.58
CA SER A 243 -75.90 65.65 31.50
C SER A 243 -75.90 66.25 32.91
N VAL A 244 -74.70 66.49 33.45
CA VAL A 244 -74.53 67.11 34.77
C VAL A 244 -75.12 68.53 34.71
N PRO A 245 -76.22 68.83 35.43
CA PRO A 245 -76.81 70.15 35.39
C PRO A 245 -75.79 71.16 35.93
N PRO A 246 -75.69 72.38 35.35
CA PRO A 246 -74.81 73.42 35.88
C PRO A 246 -75.04 73.61 37.39
N VAL A 247 -73.96 73.73 38.17
CA VAL A 247 -73.99 73.73 39.65
C VAL A 247 -75.06 74.69 40.20
N LEU A 248 -75.21 75.86 39.58
CA LEU A 248 -76.24 76.85 39.90
C LEU A 248 -77.68 76.33 39.73
N SER A 249 -77.97 75.57 38.68
CA SER A 249 -79.28 74.96 38.42
C SER A 249 -79.60 73.87 39.45
N TYR A 250 -78.61 73.06 39.84
CA TYR A 250 -78.76 72.06 40.91
C TYR A 250 -79.02 72.74 42.26
N VAL A 251 -78.25 73.79 42.58
CA VAL A 251 -78.42 74.58 43.81
C VAL A 251 -79.79 75.24 43.85
N GLN A 252 -80.24 75.85 42.76
CA GLN A 252 -81.59 76.44 42.65
C GLN A 252 -82.70 75.41 42.85
N LYS A 253 -82.61 74.23 42.21
CA LYS A 253 -83.57 73.14 42.44
C LYS A 253 -83.55 72.66 43.89
N LYS A 254 -82.38 72.58 44.52
CA LYS A 254 -82.23 72.19 45.94
C LYS A 254 -82.77 73.26 46.90
N MET A 255 -82.60 74.54 46.57
CA MET A 255 -83.25 75.66 47.28
C MET A 255 -84.77 75.62 47.12
N ALA A 256 -85.29 75.30 45.93
CA ALA A 256 -86.72 75.15 45.72
C ALA A 256 -87.30 73.97 46.54
N VAL A 257 -86.62 72.84 46.59
CA VAL A 257 -87.02 71.68 47.42
C VAL A 257 -87.01 72.03 48.90
N THR A 258 -85.98 72.73 49.39
CA THR A 258 -85.93 73.17 50.79
C THR A 258 -86.99 74.23 51.11
N GLY A 259 -87.27 75.15 50.18
CA GLY A 259 -88.37 76.11 50.27
C GLY A 259 -89.73 75.44 50.35
N LEU A 260 -90.01 74.47 49.47
CA LEU A 260 -91.23 73.65 49.50
C LEU A 260 -91.35 72.83 50.79
N ARG A 261 -90.23 72.31 51.31
CA ARG A 261 -90.23 71.60 52.59
C ARG A 261 -90.58 72.52 53.76
N ASN A 262 -90.12 73.77 53.72
CA ASN A 262 -90.45 74.76 54.74
C ASN A 262 -91.90 75.24 54.63
N SER A 263 -92.44 75.40 53.41
CA SER A 263 -93.86 75.73 53.22
C SER A 263 -94.77 74.58 53.65
N LEU A 264 -94.39 73.32 53.38
CA LEU A 264 -95.09 72.14 53.88
C LEU A 264 -95.15 72.15 55.41
N LYS A 265 -94.02 72.37 56.09
CA LYS A 265 -94.00 72.56 57.56
C LYS A 265 -94.84 73.73 58.04
N ALA A 266 -94.91 74.83 57.29
CA ALA A 266 -95.75 75.96 57.64
C ALA A 266 -97.25 75.64 57.50
N TRP A 267 -97.63 74.88 56.47
CA TRP A 267 -98.98 74.38 56.30
C TRP A 267 -99.36 73.36 57.38
N GLU A 268 -98.46 72.44 57.74
CA GLU A 268 -98.65 71.54 58.88
C GLU A 268 -98.94 72.31 60.18
N ARG A 269 -98.21 73.40 60.45
CA ARG A 269 -98.48 74.28 61.60
C ARG A 269 -99.83 75.01 61.49
N LYS A 270 -100.23 75.47 60.30
CA LYS A 270 -101.54 76.12 60.09
C LYS A 270 -102.69 75.13 60.31
N VAL A 271 -102.55 73.89 59.86
CA VAL A 271 -103.52 72.82 60.12
C VAL A 271 -103.62 72.57 61.63
N ALA A 272 -102.49 72.47 62.34
CA ALA A 272 -102.51 72.32 63.80
C ALA A 272 -103.22 73.49 64.54
N VAL A 273 -103.05 74.74 64.07
CA VAL A 273 -103.76 75.91 64.63
C VAL A 273 -105.27 75.86 64.32
N ALA A 274 -105.65 75.45 63.10
CA ALA A 274 -107.05 75.26 62.71
C ALA A 274 -107.72 74.14 63.54
N GLU A 275 -107.01 73.05 63.82
CA GLU A 275 -107.48 71.96 64.68
C GLU A 275 -107.65 72.42 66.15
N MET A 276 -106.68 73.18 66.69
CA MET A 276 -106.80 73.74 68.04
C MET A 276 -107.94 74.76 68.17
N SER A 277 -108.16 75.58 67.14
CA SER A 277 -109.28 76.53 67.14
C SER A 277 -110.63 75.83 66.99
N LEU A 278 -110.75 74.79 66.14
CA LEU A 278 -111.94 73.92 66.09
C LEU A 278 -112.21 73.28 67.46
N GLN A 279 -111.18 72.78 68.15
CA GLN A 279 -111.31 72.26 69.51
C GLN A 279 -111.82 73.31 70.50
N SER A 280 -111.35 74.56 70.40
CA SER A 280 -111.81 75.66 71.26
C SER A 280 -113.26 76.05 71.01
N TYR A 281 -113.71 76.07 69.74
CA TYR A 281 -115.10 76.32 69.37
C TYR A 281 -116.03 75.19 69.83
N CYS A 282 -115.60 73.94 69.75
CA CYS A 282 -116.36 72.81 70.31
C CYS A 282 -116.49 72.90 71.84
N ARG A 283 -115.45 73.38 72.56
CA ARG A 283 -115.52 73.59 74.02
C ARG A 283 -116.45 74.76 74.39
N ALA A 284 -116.41 75.87 73.65
CA ALA A 284 -117.31 77.01 73.86
C ALA A 284 -118.78 76.67 73.54
N TRP A 285 -119.04 75.92 72.47
CA TRP A 285 -120.39 75.46 72.11
C TRP A 285 -121.01 74.53 73.16
N ASN A 286 -120.21 73.62 73.74
CA ASN A 286 -120.69 72.75 74.82
C ASN A 286 -121.00 73.52 76.12
N GLN A 287 -120.35 74.66 76.38
CA GLN A 287 -120.60 75.50 77.55
C GLN A 287 -121.91 76.31 77.43
N VAL A 288 -122.26 76.76 76.22
CA VAL A 288 -123.56 77.41 75.92
C VAL A 288 -124.72 76.41 76.01
N LYS A 289 -124.50 75.15 75.63
CA LYS A 289 -125.51 74.08 75.71
C LYS A 289 -125.91 73.71 77.16
N MET A 290 -125.06 73.97 78.15
CA MET A 290 -125.30 73.61 79.56
C MET A 290 -125.95 74.74 80.38
N SER A 291 -126.12 75.94 79.82
CA SER A 291 -126.56 77.14 80.56
C SER A 291 -128.00 77.61 80.24
N GLY A 292 -128.72 76.90 79.36
CA GLY A 292 -130.12 77.21 78.99
C GLY A 292 -131.17 76.27 79.58
N ASN A 293 -130.78 75.22 80.31
CA ASN A 293 -131.70 74.34 81.06
C ASN A 293 -131.79 74.82 82.52
N GLN A 294 -132.42 75.98 82.75
CA GLN A 294 -133.04 76.39 84.02
C GLN A 294 -133.79 77.73 83.80
N HIS A 295 -134.96 77.64 83.15
CA HIS A 295 -136.25 78.25 83.52
C HIS A 295 -137.29 77.92 82.44
#